data_AF-A0A935G383-F1
#
_entry.id   AF-A0A935G383-F1
#
_cell.length_a   1.000
_cell.length_b   1.000
_cell.length_c   1.000
_cell.angle_alpha   90.00
_cell.angle_beta   90.00
_cell.angle_gamma   90.00
#
_symmetry.space_group_name_H-M   'P 1'
#
loop_
_entity.id
_entity.type
_entity.pdbx_description
1 polymer ?
#
loop_
_entity_poly.entity_id
_entity_poly.type
_entity_poly.pdbx_seq_one_letter_code
_entity_poly.pdbx_strand_id
1 'polypeptide(L)'
;MRTMTITSRPARGYSLIELVVVVAILGVLMSLGVPMFGEIMRNSAIRARAETVLGSLQQARSEALKRNATLWYQLVDTVDDTCALNTAGPYWIVGTGDRVGACAATPDPAAVPVAPATAVLFKSDPRALNPDGGTDDGVVIVAGSSQFCISGLGQLTGTNCTSGAVTGPTVSTDINITMPSAGACRTTTAGTGVACMRVSVRSGGQVRMCDPAIDVNGTDSRRCIP
;
A
#
# COMPACT_ATOMS: atom_id res chain seq x y z
N MET A 1 42.98 -60.88 -24.01
CA MET A 1 42.11 -59.85 -23.41
C MET A 1 42.98 -58.63 -23.13
N ARG A 2 42.76 -57.51 -23.84
CA ARG A 2 43.54 -56.28 -23.68
C ARG A 2 42.92 -55.45 -22.55
N THR A 3 43.65 -55.30 -21.46
CA THR A 3 43.27 -54.48 -20.30
C THR A 3 43.32 -53.01 -20.71
N MET A 4 42.15 -52.35 -20.68
CA MET A 4 42.01 -50.93 -21.01
C MET A 4 42.32 -50.13 -19.74
N THR A 5 43.49 -49.49 -19.67
CA THR A 5 43.88 -48.61 -18.56
C THR A 5 43.23 -47.24 -18.74
N ILE A 6 42.35 -46.87 -17.81
CA ILE A 6 41.74 -45.54 -17.72
C ILE A 6 42.77 -44.59 -17.09
N THR A 7 43.37 -43.71 -17.89
CA THR A 7 44.24 -42.65 -17.38
C THR A 7 43.39 -41.55 -16.75
N SER A 8 43.41 -41.42 -15.42
CA SER A 8 42.82 -40.26 -14.75
C SER A 8 43.66 -39.02 -15.06
N ARG A 9 43.01 -37.95 -15.53
CA ARG A 9 43.68 -36.65 -15.68
C ARG A 9 43.92 -36.04 -14.30
N PRO A 10 45.11 -35.49 -14.01
CA PRO A 10 45.33 -34.79 -12.75
C PRO A 10 44.39 -33.58 -12.68
N ALA A 11 43.60 -33.50 -11.60
CA ALA A 11 42.81 -32.32 -11.29
C ALA A 11 43.77 -31.16 -11.03
N ARG A 12 43.69 -30.10 -11.84
CA ARG A 12 44.45 -28.88 -11.62
C ARG A 12 43.81 -28.13 -10.45
N GLY A 13 44.59 -27.89 -9.39
CA GLY A 13 44.19 -27.04 -8.26
C GLY A 13 44.35 -25.56 -8.59
N TYR A 14 43.63 -24.70 -7.87
CA TYR A 14 43.74 -23.25 -7.95
C TYR A 14 44.95 -22.74 -7.16
N SER A 15 45.61 -21.68 -7.65
CA SER A 15 46.71 -21.05 -6.91
C SER A 15 46.20 -20.15 -5.78
N LEU A 16 46.99 -19.99 -4.71
CA LEU A 16 46.66 -19.08 -3.61
C LEU A 16 46.45 -17.64 -4.11
N ILE A 17 47.26 -17.19 -5.07
CA ILE A 17 47.07 -15.87 -5.69
C ILE A 17 45.76 -15.76 -6.47
N GLU A 18 45.28 -16.86 -7.07
CA GLU A 18 44.05 -16.88 -7.84
C GLU A 18 42.83 -16.72 -6.93
N LEU A 19 42.81 -17.40 -5.78
CA LEU A 19 41.76 -17.19 -4.77
C LEU A 19 41.78 -15.75 -4.23
N VAL A 20 42.95 -15.18 -3.94
CA VAL A 20 43.05 -13.80 -3.44
C VAL A 20 42.50 -12.81 -4.46
N VAL A 21 42.84 -12.97 -5.74
CA VAL A 21 42.33 -12.11 -6.82
C VAL A 21 40.81 -12.27 -6.98
N VAL A 22 40.28 -13.49 -6.93
CA VAL A 22 38.83 -13.74 -7.03
C VAL A 22 38.06 -13.11 -5.87
N VAL A 23 38.54 -13.25 -4.62
CA VAL A 23 37.92 -12.63 -3.44
C VAL A 23 38.00 -11.11 -3.51
N ALA A 24 39.12 -10.54 -3.98
CA ALA A 24 39.26 -9.11 -4.18
C ALA A 24 38.25 -8.56 -5.22
N ILE A 25 38.10 -9.24 -6.37
CA ILE A 25 37.11 -8.87 -7.39
C ILE A 25 35.69 -8.98 -6.83
N LEU A 26 35.37 -10.06 -6.11
CA LEU A 26 34.07 -10.23 -5.45
C LEU A 26 33.76 -9.10 -4.47
N GLY A 27 34.73 -8.69 -3.64
CA GLY A 27 34.57 -7.59 -2.71
C GLY A 27 34.25 -6.26 -3.39
N VAL A 28 34.92 -5.95 -4.51
CA VAL A 28 34.64 -4.75 -5.32
C VAL A 28 33.25 -4.82 -5.96
N LEU A 29 32.84 -5.99 -6.46
CA LEU A 29 31.51 -6.15 -7.06
C LEU A 29 30.40 -6.01 -6.00
N MET A 30 30.59 -6.58 -4.81
CA MET A 30 29.61 -6.47 -3.72
C MET A 30 29.48 -5.03 -3.21
N SER A 31 30.58 -4.28 -3.08
CA SER A 31 30.51 -2.89 -2.61
C SER A 31 29.72 -1.98 -3.54
N LEU A 32 29.76 -2.24 -4.85
CA LEU A 32 28.96 -1.52 -5.85
C LEU A 32 27.51 -2.02 -5.93
N GLY A 33 27.28 -3.33 -5.72
CA GLY A 33 25.95 -3.95 -5.90
C GLY A 33 24.98 -3.81 -4.72
N VAL A 34 25.47 -3.91 -3.48
CA VAL A 34 24.64 -3.86 -2.26
C VAL A 34 23.74 -2.63 -2.14
N PRO A 35 24.20 -1.38 -2.40
CA PRO A 35 23.35 -0.20 -2.22
C PRO A 35 22.12 -0.19 -3.15
N MET A 36 22.17 -0.85 -4.32
CA MET A 36 21.05 -0.90 -5.27
C MET A 36 19.86 -1.72 -4.72
N PHE A 37 20.11 -2.73 -3.89
CA PHE A 37 19.05 -3.57 -3.33
C PHE A 37 18.17 -2.81 -2.33
N GLY A 38 18.73 -1.85 -1.58
CA GLY A 38 17.97 -1.05 -0.62
C GLY A 38 16.88 -0.21 -1.26
N GLU A 39 17.18 0.44 -2.39
CA GLU A 39 16.20 1.23 -3.16
C GLU A 39 15.08 0.36 -3.74
N ILE A 40 15.42 -0.82 -4.25
CA ILE A 40 14.42 -1.77 -4.77
C ILE A 40 13.47 -2.22 -3.66
N MET A 41 13.99 -2.54 -2.48
CA MET A 41 13.16 -2.94 -1.32
C MET A 41 12.23 -1.81 -0.86
N ARG A 42 12.74 -0.58 -0.73
CA ARG A 42 11.95 0.60 -0.32
C ARG A 42 10.81 0.89 -1.29
N ASN A 43 11.11 0.91 -2.59
CA ASN A 43 10.09 1.14 -3.63
C ASN A 43 9.06 0.00 -3.67
N SER A 44 9.49 -1.24 -3.43
CA SER A 44 8.58 -2.40 -3.34
C SER A 44 7.65 -2.28 -2.13
N ALA A 45 8.14 -1.82 -0.98
CA ALA A 45 7.32 -1.61 0.22
C ALA A 45 6.24 -0.53 0.02
N ILE A 46 6.60 0.61 -0.57
CA ILE A 46 5.64 1.67 -0.92
C ILE A 46 4.57 1.16 -1.89
N ARG A 47 4.99 0.40 -2.92
CA ARG A 47 4.07 -0.16 -3.90
C ARG A 47 3.12 -1.19 -3.29
N ALA A 48 3.62 -2.10 -2.45
CA ALA A 48 2.80 -3.09 -1.76
C ALA A 48 1.75 -2.42 -0.85
N ARG A 49 2.13 -1.33 -0.16
CA ARG A 49 1.21 -0.51 0.64
C ARG A 49 0.13 0.14 -0.23
N ALA A 50 0.52 0.73 -1.35
CA ALA A 50 -0.43 1.33 -2.30
C ALA A 50 -1.39 0.29 -2.90
N GLU A 51 -0.90 -0.92 -3.22
CA GLU A 51 -1.73 -2.03 -3.71
C GLU A 51 -2.73 -2.52 -2.65
N THR A 52 -2.33 -2.54 -1.38
CA THR A 52 -3.24 -2.90 -0.28
C THR A 52 -4.36 -1.86 -0.13
N VAL A 53 -4.03 -0.57 -0.17
CA VAL A 53 -5.02 0.52 -0.13
C VAL A 53 -5.95 0.45 -1.35
N LEU A 54 -5.38 0.29 -2.56
CA LEU A 54 -6.13 0.14 -3.80
C LEU A 54 -7.11 -1.04 -3.73
N GLY A 55 -6.64 -2.21 -3.27
CA GLY A 55 -7.44 -3.41 -3.09
C GLY A 55 -8.58 -3.19 -2.09
N SER A 56 -8.29 -2.56 -0.95
CA SER A 56 -9.30 -2.26 0.08
C SER A 56 -10.43 -1.35 -0.43
N LEU A 57 -10.09 -0.35 -1.24
CA LEU A 57 -11.04 0.58 -1.85
C LEU A 57 -11.90 -0.08 -2.92
N GLN A 58 -11.29 -0.92 -3.76
CA GLN A 58 -12.02 -1.72 -4.75
C GLN A 58 -12.97 -2.72 -4.07
N GLN A 59 -12.50 -3.36 -3.00
CA GLN A 59 -13.32 -4.24 -2.17
C GLN A 59 -14.49 -3.47 -1.56
N ALA A 60 -14.26 -2.31 -0.94
CA ALA A 60 -15.29 -1.45 -0.35
C ALA A 60 -16.34 -1.04 -1.37
N ARG A 61 -15.92 -0.65 -2.58
CA ARG A 61 -16.85 -0.35 -3.67
C ARG A 61 -17.67 -1.57 -4.08
N SER A 62 -17.03 -2.73 -4.26
CA SER A 62 -17.74 -3.97 -4.60
C SER A 62 -18.76 -4.34 -3.52
N GLU A 63 -18.44 -4.05 -2.27
CA GLU A 63 -19.27 -4.38 -1.13
C GLU A 63 -20.47 -3.43 -0.99
N ALA A 64 -20.26 -2.13 -1.24
CA ALA A 64 -21.33 -1.14 -1.32
C ALA A 64 -22.34 -1.49 -2.44
N LEU A 65 -21.82 -1.90 -3.61
CA LEU A 65 -22.63 -2.35 -4.74
C LEU A 65 -23.43 -3.62 -4.43
N LYS A 66 -22.78 -4.66 -3.89
CA LYS A 66 -23.45 -5.93 -3.54
C LYS A 66 -24.57 -5.72 -2.53
N ARG A 67 -24.38 -4.79 -1.60
CA ARG A 67 -25.32 -4.52 -0.51
C ARG A 67 -26.35 -3.47 -0.85
N ASN A 68 -26.18 -2.74 -1.94
CA ASN A 68 -26.93 -1.54 -2.27
C ASN A 68 -27.08 -0.59 -1.07
N ALA A 69 -25.98 -0.42 -0.32
CA ALA A 69 -25.96 0.31 0.95
C ALA A 69 -24.76 1.25 1.01
N THR A 70 -24.93 2.37 1.72
CA THR A 70 -23.84 3.31 1.95
C THR A 70 -22.86 2.73 2.96
N LEU A 71 -21.59 2.66 2.58
CA LEU A 71 -20.48 2.27 3.44
C LEU A 71 -19.67 3.51 3.81
N TRP A 72 -19.10 3.49 5.01
CA TRP A 72 -18.02 4.40 5.36
C TRP A 72 -16.67 3.70 5.16
N TYR A 73 -15.70 4.46 4.67
CA TYR A 73 -14.28 4.09 4.67
C TYR A 73 -13.56 5.18 5.46
N GLN A 74 -12.76 4.77 6.43
CA GLN A 74 -12.04 5.71 7.29
C GLN A 74 -10.60 5.27 7.51
N LEU A 75 -9.73 6.25 7.73
CA LEU A 75 -8.35 6.07 8.13
C LEU A 75 -8.20 6.37 9.62
N VAL A 76 -7.42 5.54 10.30
CA VAL A 76 -7.21 5.59 11.75
C VAL A 76 -5.75 5.27 12.09
N ASP A 77 -5.28 5.76 13.24
CA ASP A 77 -3.93 5.44 13.74
C ASP A 77 -3.86 4.10 14.47
N THR A 78 -4.97 3.72 15.09
CA THR A 78 -5.11 2.50 15.88
C THR A 78 -6.45 1.85 15.56
N VAL A 79 -6.49 0.52 15.65
CA VAL A 79 -7.70 -0.28 15.44
C VAL A 79 -8.31 -0.61 16.81
N ASP A 80 -8.76 0.43 17.52
CA ASP A 80 -9.44 0.34 18.82
C ASP A 80 -10.84 0.98 18.76
N ASP A 81 -11.65 0.83 19.82
CA ASP A 81 -13.03 1.30 19.82
C ASP A 81 -13.19 2.84 19.83
N THR A 82 -12.11 3.61 19.97
CA THR A 82 -12.19 5.07 19.92
C THR A 82 -12.50 5.59 18.51
N CYS A 83 -12.16 4.81 17.47
CA CYS A 83 -12.35 5.19 16.07
C CYS A 83 -11.78 6.59 15.75
N ALA A 84 -10.61 6.91 16.33
CA ALA A 84 -9.94 8.18 16.13
C ALA A 84 -9.55 8.35 14.65
N LEU A 85 -10.25 9.24 13.96
CA LEU A 85 -9.99 9.55 12.56
C LEU A 85 -8.64 10.24 12.43
N ASN A 86 -7.80 9.75 11.54
CA ASN A 86 -6.56 10.43 11.16
C ASN A 86 -6.39 10.44 9.64
N THR A 87 -6.04 11.59 9.08
CA THR A 87 -5.63 11.72 7.67
C THR A 87 -4.28 11.05 7.39
N ALA A 88 -3.47 10.76 8.40
CA ALA A 88 -2.14 10.17 8.28
C ALA A 88 -2.03 8.74 8.85
N GLY A 89 -3.16 8.08 9.12
CA GLY A 89 -3.19 6.77 9.76
C GLY A 89 -2.79 5.62 8.82
N PRO A 90 -1.99 4.63 9.26
CA PRO A 90 -1.61 3.48 8.44
C PRO A 90 -2.75 2.47 8.28
N TYR A 91 -3.79 2.57 9.10
CA TYR A 91 -4.89 1.62 9.15
C TYR A 91 -6.15 2.19 8.55
N TRP A 92 -6.97 1.31 8.00
CA TRP A 92 -8.25 1.66 7.42
C TRP A 92 -9.32 0.66 7.85
N ILE A 93 -10.56 1.14 7.93
CA ILE A 93 -11.70 0.35 8.38
C ILE A 93 -12.89 0.66 7.46
N VAL A 94 -13.63 -0.39 7.10
CA VAL A 94 -14.83 -0.30 6.26
C VAL A 94 -16.01 -0.92 6.97
N GLY A 95 -17.13 -0.20 6.97
CA GLY A 95 -18.34 -0.65 7.65
C GLY A 95 -19.61 0.07 7.21
N THR A 96 -20.69 -0.29 7.89
CA THR A 96 -22.05 0.25 7.73
C THR A 96 -22.53 0.86 9.05
N GLY A 97 -23.61 1.64 9.02
CA GLY A 97 -24.23 2.21 10.23
C GLY A 97 -23.43 3.38 10.80
N ASP A 98 -23.47 3.56 12.11
CA ASP A 98 -22.61 4.54 12.80
C ASP A 98 -21.19 3.97 12.95
N ARG A 99 -20.15 4.81 12.93
CA ARG A 99 -18.77 4.34 13.05
C ARG A 99 -18.29 4.24 14.50
N VAL A 100 -18.81 5.08 15.39
CA VAL A 100 -18.26 5.26 16.75
C VAL A 100 -18.43 3.99 17.58
N GLY A 101 -17.36 3.54 18.24
CA GLY A 101 -17.40 2.37 19.14
C GLY A 101 -17.39 1.02 18.45
N ALA A 102 -17.15 0.96 17.13
CA ALA A 102 -17.17 -0.30 16.39
C ALA A 102 -15.82 -0.71 15.78
N CYS A 103 -14.79 0.13 15.86
CA CYS A 103 -13.54 -0.10 15.15
C CYS A 103 -12.72 -1.30 15.67
N ALA A 104 -12.82 -1.65 16.96
CA ALA A 104 -12.20 -2.88 17.45
C ALA A 104 -13.04 -4.13 17.13
N ALA A 105 -14.31 -3.97 16.74
CA ALA A 105 -15.19 -5.11 16.45
C ALA A 105 -14.56 -6.08 15.47
N THR A 106 -14.81 -7.37 15.69
CA THR A 106 -14.40 -8.43 14.77
C THR A 106 -15.13 -8.23 13.44
N PRO A 107 -14.41 -8.19 12.31
CA PRO A 107 -15.04 -8.07 11.01
C PRO A 107 -16.03 -9.20 10.76
N ASP A 108 -17.25 -8.83 10.38
CA ASP A 108 -18.29 -9.77 9.95
C ASP A 108 -18.67 -9.47 8.49
N PRO A 109 -18.09 -10.17 7.52
CA PRO A 109 -18.41 -9.97 6.12
C PRO A 109 -19.83 -10.44 5.76
N ALA A 110 -20.53 -11.17 6.63
CA ALA A 110 -21.92 -11.58 6.41
C ALA A 110 -22.94 -10.62 7.06
N ALA A 111 -22.49 -9.66 7.87
CA ALA A 111 -23.36 -8.73 8.59
C ALA A 111 -24.31 -8.00 7.64
N VAL A 112 -25.62 -8.06 7.86
CA VAL A 112 -26.60 -7.36 7.01
C VAL A 112 -26.62 -5.87 7.38
N PRO A 113 -26.62 -4.93 6.41
CA PRO A 113 -26.77 -3.50 6.69
C PRO A 113 -28.22 -3.20 7.13
N VAL A 114 -28.51 -3.42 8.41
CA VAL A 114 -29.81 -3.07 9.00
C VAL A 114 -29.63 -1.73 9.70
N ALA A 115 -30.08 -0.61 9.11
CA ALA A 115 -30.05 0.65 9.85
C ALA A 115 -30.92 0.52 11.12
N PRO A 116 -30.45 0.97 12.31
CA PRO A 116 -29.23 1.73 12.60
C PRO A 116 -28.00 0.88 13.02
N ALA A 117 -28.06 -0.45 12.94
CA ALA A 117 -26.99 -1.32 13.38
C ALA A 117 -25.67 -1.05 12.65
N THR A 118 -24.63 -0.91 13.45
CA THR A 118 -23.24 -0.78 12.99
C THR A 118 -22.64 -2.14 12.74
N ALA A 119 -21.90 -2.28 11.64
CA ALA A 119 -21.10 -3.46 11.38
C ALA A 119 -19.76 -3.08 10.74
N VAL A 120 -18.68 -3.69 11.22
CA VAL A 120 -17.39 -3.69 10.53
C VAL A 120 -17.38 -4.84 9.55
N LEU A 121 -17.18 -4.54 8.27
CA LEU A 121 -17.16 -5.56 7.21
C LEU A 121 -15.75 -6.13 7.04
N PHE A 122 -14.76 -5.24 6.99
CA PHE A 122 -13.35 -5.59 6.88
C PHE A 122 -12.48 -4.38 7.26
N LYS A 123 -11.27 -4.65 7.71
CA LYS A 123 -10.30 -3.66 8.17
C LYS A 123 -8.89 -4.10 7.85
N SER A 124 -7.95 -3.17 7.84
CA SER A 124 -6.53 -3.49 7.74
C SER A 124 -6.08 -4.33 8.94
N ASP A 125 -5.28 -5.35 8.70
CA ASP A 125 -4.58 -6.09 9.75
C ASP A 125 -3.26 -5.37 10.10
N PRO A 126 -3.10 -4.88 11.35
CA PRO A 126 -1.86 -4.24 11.79
C PRO A 126 -0.61 -5.07 11.59
N ARG A 127 -0.71 -6.41 11.74
CA ARG A 127 0.43 -7.33 11.57
C ARG A 127 0.73 -7.60 10.11
N ALA A 128 -0.27 -7.65 9.24
CA ALA A 128 -0.04 -7.84 7.81
C ALA A 128 0.59 -6.61 7.17
N LEU A 129 0.21 -5.42 7.65
CA LEU A 129 0.88 -4.19 7.24
C LEU A 129 2.26 -4.10 7.89
N ASN A 130 2.43 -4.53 9.13
CA ASN A 130 3.71 -4.43 9.82
C ASN A 130 4.26 -5.79 10.26
N PRO A 131 4.72 -6.63 9.31
CA PRO A 131 5.05 -8.04 9.56
C PRO A 131 6.26 -8.23 10.48
N ASP A 132 7.18 -7.26 10.48
CA ASP A 132 8.39 -7.30 11.32
C ASP A 132 8.12 -6.82 12.75
N GLY A 133 6.91 -6.34 13.05
CA GLY A 133 6.52 -5.81 14.37
C GLY A 133 7.30 -4.57 14.81
N GLY A 134 8.17 -4.02 13.95
CA GLY A 134 8.87 -2.77 14.18
C GLY A 134 7.91 -1.61 13.98
N THR A 135 7.96 -0.57 14.80
CA THR A 135 6.95 0.50 14.77
C THR A 135 6.85 1.27 13.44
N ASP A 136 7.82 1.17 12.53
CA ASP A 136 7.78 1.86 11.24
C ASP A 136 8.58 1.10 10.15
N ASP A 137 7.90 0.49 9.17
CA ASP A 137 8.49 0.28 7.82
C ASP A 137 8.88 1.62 7.17
N GLY A 138 8.57 2.74 7.82
CA GLY A 138 8.75 4.11 7.36
C GLY A 138 7.70 4.55 6.36
N VAL A 139 6.82 3.63 5.90
CA VAL A 139 5.75 3.96 4.95
C VAL A 139 4.62 4.68 5.66
N VAL A 140 4.35 5.91 5.24
CA VAL A 140 3.28 6.77 5.75
C VAL A 140 2.19 6.90 4.69
N ILE A 141 0.95 6.72 5.11
CA ILE A 141 -0.25 6.90 4.30
C ILE A 141 -0.86 8.24 4.69
N VAL A 142 -1.03 9.17 3.73
CA VAL A 142 -1.63 10.48 3.97
C VAL A 142 -2.77 10.73 2.98
N ALA A 143 -4.00 10.76 3.49
CA ALA A 143 -5.21 11.04 2.73
C ALA A 143 -5.63 12.50 2.84
N GLY A 144 -6.24 13.04 1.77
CA GLY A 144 -6.89 14.35 1.79
C GLY A 144 -8.13 14.42 2.68
N SER A 145 -8.67 13.28 3.11
CA SER A 145 -9.77 13.17 4.07
C SER A 145 -9.62 11.90 4.89
N SER A 146 -9.88 11.99 6.20
CA SER A 146 -9.80 10.84 7.12
C SER A 146 -10.99 9.90 7.02
N GLN A 147 -12.07 10.32 6.36
CA GLN A 147 -13.25 9.51 6.10
C GLN A 147 -13.91 9.91 4.78
N PHE A 148 -14.57 8.96 4.13
CA PHE A 148 -15.48 9.19 3.01
C PHE A 148 -16.56 8.11 2.91
N CYS A 149 -17.65 8.48 2.25
CA CYS A 149 -18.83 7.64 2.09
C CYS A 149 -18.90 7.08 0.68
N ILE A 150 -19.13 5.77 0.57
CA ILE A 150 -19.33 5.07 -0.69
C ILE A 150 -20.81 4.70 -0.74
N SER A 151 -21.56 5.27 -1.67
CA SER A 151 -22.97 4.94 -1.88
C SER A 151 -23.16 3.50 -2.37
N GLY A 152 -24.40 3.00 -2.33
CA GLY A 152 -24.78 1.72 -2.93
C GLY A 152 -24.56 1.61 -4.44
N LEU A 153 -24.28 2.73 -5.13
CA LEU A 153 -23.86 2.77 -6.53
C LEU A 153 -22.33 2.80 -6.71
N GLY A 154 -21.58 2.71 -5.61
CA GLY A 154 -20.12 2.74 -5.59
C GLY A 154 -19.50 4.12 -5.81
N GLN A 155 -20.29 5.20 -5.76
CA GLN A 155 -19.82 6.59 -5.90
C GLN A 155 -19.45 7.19 -4.54
N LEU A 156 -18.52 8.15 -4.52
CA LEU A 156 -18.25 8.94 -3.33
C LEU A 156 -19.36 9.96 -3.12
N THR A 157 -19.89 10.07 -1.91
CA THR A 157 -21.05 10.94 -1.61
C THR A 157 -20.83 11.95 -0.50
N GLY A 158 -19.74 11.85 0.27
CA GLY A 158 -19.40 12.80 1.33
C GLY A 158 -18.17 12.38 2.10
N THR A 159 -17.72 13.24 3.03
CA THR A 159 -16.54 12.98 3.89
C THR A 159 -16.90 12.51 5.30
N ASN A 160 -18.18 12.55 5.66
CA ASN A 160 -18.65 12.07 6.95
C ASN A 160 -19.94 11.27 6.77
N CYS A 161 -19.90 10.02 7.23
CA CYS A 161 -21.01 9.08 7.18
C CYS A 161 -21.33 8.68 8.61
N THR A 162 -22.53 9.03 9.03
CA THR A 162 -23.16 8.58 10.26
C THR A 162 -24.48 7.92 9.90
N SER A 163 -25.09 7.18 10.83
CA SER A 163 -26.36 6.47 10.59
C SER A 163 -27.43 7.41 10.00
N GLY A 164 -27.71 7.28 8.70
CA GLY A 164 -28.75 8.04 8.00
C GLY A 164 -28.37 9.42 7.48
N ALA A 165 -27.13 9.89 7.67
CA ALA A 165 -26.68 11.18 7.15
C ALA A 165 -25.30 11.07 6.49
N VAL A 166 -25.23 11.53 5.25
CA VAL A 166 -23.98 11.81 4.55
C VAL A 166 -23.83 13.32 4.51
N THR A 167 -22.73 13.83 5.06
CA THR A 167 -22.44 15.26 5.09
C THR A 167 -21.04 15.54 4.57
N GLY A 168 -20.78 16.80 4.25
CA GLY A 168 -19.54 17.24 3.63
C GLY A 168 -19.59 17.21 2.10
N PRO A 169 -18.58 17.79 1.44
CA PRO A 169 -18.54 17.88 -0.01
C PRO A 169 -18.40 16.48 -0.64
N THR A 170 -18.96 16.30 -1.84
CA THR A 170 -18.60 15.18 -2.71
C THR A 170 -17.20 15.44 -3.25
N VAL A 171 -16.19 14.80 -2.66
CA VAL A 171 -14.79 15.05 -2.99
C VAL A 171 -14.21 13.88 -3.76
N SER A 172 -13.38 14.19 -4.75
CA SER A 172 -12.27 13.31 -5.06
C SER A 172 -11.26 13.37 -3.92
N THR A 173 -10.80 12.23 -3.42
CA THR A 173 -9.77 12.16 -2.38
C THR A 173 -8.55 11.43 -2.92
N ASP A 174 -7.38 11.99 -2.63
CA ASP A 174 -6.09 11.39 -2.93
C ASP A 174 -5.48 10.85 -1.64
N ILE A 175 -4.96 9.62 -1.72
CA ILE A 175 -4.22 8.95 -0.66
C ILE A 175 -2.79 8.80 -1.13
N ASN A 176 -1.86 9.54 -0.52
CA ASN A 176 -0.44 9.50 -0.83
C ASN A 176 0.25 8.46 0.05
N ILE A 177 1.10 7.64 -0.55
CA ILE A 177 1.92 6.64 0.11
C ILE A 177 3.36 7.08 -0.06
N THR A 178 4.00 7.43 1.05
CA THR A 178 5.34 8.01 1.09
C THR A 178 6.22 7.24 2.07
N MET A 179 7.54 7.42 2.00
CA MET A 179 8.45 6.84 3.00
C MET A 179 9.47 7.90 3.44
N PRO A 180 9.11 8.78 4.40
CA PRO A 180 9.97 9.90 4.80
C PRO A 180 11.34 9.46 5.30
N SER A 181 11.44 8.29 5.93
CA SER A 181 12.70 7.70 6.41
C SER A 181 13.65 7.29 5.28
N ALA A 182 13.13 7.02 4.08
CA ALA A 182 13.94 6.70 2.90
C ALA A 182 14.34 7.93 2.08
N GLY A 183 13.74 9.09 2.34
CA GLY A 183 14.00 10.35 1.65
C GLY A 183 12.73 11.00 1.11
N ALA A 184 12.90 12.18 0.50
CA ALA A 184 11.80 12.90 -0.12
C ALA A 184 11.26 12.15 -1.36
N CYS A 185 9.95 12.26 -1.60
CA CYS A 185 9.36 11.80 -2.84
C CYS A 185 9.99 12.54 -4.03
N ARG A 186 10.36 11.80 -5.07
CA ARG A 186 10.81 12.41 -6.31
C ARG A 186 9.68 13.28 -6.90
N THR A 187 10.05 14.42 -7.47
CA THR A 187 9.10 15.35 -8.11
C THR A 187 9.05 15.20 -9.63
N THR A 188 10.04 14.50 -10.21
CA THR A 188 10.10 14.17 -11.63
C THR A 188 10.67 12.75 -11.80
N THR A 189 10.40 12.10 -12.93
CA THR A 189 10.91 10.75 -13.22
C THR A 189 12.43 10.66 -13.31
N ALA A 190 13.10 11.76 -13.68
CA ALA A 190 14.57 11.86 -13.73
C ALA A 190 15.19 12.39 -12.43
N GLY A 191 14.38 12.78 -11.45
CA GLY A 191 14.83 13.33 -10.18
C GLY A 191 15.38 12.27 -9.23
N THR A 192 16.23 12.70 -8.31
CA THR A 192 16.65 11.90 -7.17
C THR A 192 15.53 11.85 -6.12
N GLY A 193 15.41 10.73 -5.42
CA GLY A 193 14.40 10.55 -4.36
C GLY A 193 13.59 9.27 -4.50
N VAL A 194 12.67 9.08 -3.58
CA VAL A 194 11.88 7.85 -3.43
C VAL A 194 10.71 7.86 -4.41
N ALA A 195 10.43 6.72 -5.05
CA ALA A 195 9.27 6.56 -5.93
C ALA A 195 7.99 6.39 -5.09
N CYS A 196 7.41 7.52 -4.69
CA CYS A 196 6.14 7.54 -3.97
C CYS A 196 4.95 7.17 -4.87
N MET A 197 3.87 6.72 -4.26
CA MET A 197 2.66 6.31 -4.97
C MET A 197 1.46 7.12 -4.47
N ARG A 198 0.45 7.31 -5.32
CA ARG A 198 -0.82 7.92 -4.96
C ARG A 198 -1.97 7.02 -5.40
N VAL A 199 -2.95 6.84 -4.53
CA VAL A 199 -4.23 6.22 -4.87
C VAL A 199 -5.29 7.31 -4.88
N SER A 200 -5.85 7.60 -6.04
CA SER A 200 -6.88 8.60 -6.22
C SER A 200 -8.25 7.95 -6.32
N VAL A 201 -9.22 8.45 -5.55
CA VAL A 201 -10.62 8.07 -5.64
C VAL A 201 -11.41 9.26 -6.15
N ARG A 202 -12.00 9.13 -7.34
CA ARG A 202 -12.83 10.17 -7.97
C ARG A 202 -14.27 10.07 -7.49
N SER A 203 -15.02 11.17 -7.63
CA SER A 203 -16.45 11.25 -7.25
C SER A 203 -17.31 10.14 -7.88
N GLY A 204 -17.01 9.76 -9.13
CA GLY A 204 -17.66 8.64 -9.82
C GLY A 204 -17.30 7.23 -9.31
N GLY A 205 -16.55 7.11 -8.22
CA GLY A 205 -16.14 5.82 -7.64
C GLY A 205 -14.95 5.16 -8.35
N GLN A 206 -14.30 5.86 -9.29
CA GLN A 206 -13.11 5.36 -9.94
C GLN A 206 -11.94 5.42 -8.95
N VAL A 207 -11.35 4.26 -8.66
CA VAL A 207 -10.12 4.14 -7.86
C VAL A 207 -8.97 3.81 -8.81
N ARG A 208 -7.90 4.60 -8.77
CA ARG A 208 -6.70 4.39 -9.59
C ARG A 208 -5.45 4.64 -8.75
N MET A 209 -4.40 3.91 -9.07
CA MET A 209 -3.06 4.15 -8.56
C MET A 209 -2.25 4.90 -9.63
N CYS A 210 -1.51 5.92 -9.21
CA CYS A 210 -0.67 6.76 -10.06
C CYS A 210 0.64 7.12 -9.35
N ASP A 211 1.59 7.63 -10.13
CA ASP A 211 2.85 8.17 -9.63
C ASP A 211 2.80 9.72 -9.72
N PRO A 212 2.89 10.43 -8.59
CA PRO A 212 2.80 11.89 -8.55
C PRO A 212 4.00 12.61 -9.18
N ALA A 213 5.10 11.90 -9.44
CA ALA A 213 6.29 12.46 -10.10
C ALA A 213 6.17 12.54 -11.62
N ILE A 214 5.13 11.92 -12.19
CA ILE A 214 4.90 11.93 -13.62
C ILE A 214 4.09 13.17 -13.97
N ASP A 215 4.53 13.88 -15.01
CA ASP A 215 3.85 15.07 -15.51
C ASP A 215 2.38 14.77 -15.86
N VAL A 216 1.49 15.55 -15.26
CA VAL A 216 0.04 15.45 -15.42
C VAL A 216 -0.42 15.82 -16.84
N ASN A 217 0.38 16.60 -17.57
CA ASN A 217 0.12 16.98 -18.96
C ASN A 217 0.71 16.00 -19.98
N GLY A 218 1.47 15.01 -19.53
CA GLY A 218 2.09 14.00 -20.38
C GLY A 218 1.10 12.96 -20.92
N THR A 219 1.59 12.05 -21.76
CA THR A 219 0.80 10.92 -22.29
C THR A 219 0.99 9.62 -21.48
N ASP A 220 1.90 9.59 -20.51
CA ASP A 220 2.14 8.43 -19.64
C ASP A 220 0.86 8.05 -18.89
N SER A 221 0.50 6.76 -18.93
CA SER A 221 -0.71 6.21 -18.32
C SER A 221 -0.64 6.09 -16.79
N ARG A 222 0.55 6.22 -16.21
CA ARG A 222 0.80 6.18 -14.77
C ARG A 222 0.65 7.55 -14.10
N ARG A 223 0.42 8.62 -14.87
CA ARG A 223 0.25 9.97 -14.34
C ARG A 223 -1.01 10.08 -13.47
N CYS A 224 -0.97 10.97 -12.49
CA CYS A 224 -2.15 11.27 -11.71
C CYS A 224 -3.11 12.14 -12.53
N ILE A 225 -4.37 11.71 -12.61
CA ILE A 225 -5.44 12.50 -13.22
C ILE A 225 -5.94 13.49 -12.14
N PRO A 226 -6.32 14.72 -12.48
CA PRO A 226 -6.98 15.64 -11.54
C PRO A 226 -8.41 15.20 -11.18
#